data_AF-A0A257NYH2-F1
#
_entry.id   AF-A0A257NYH2-F1
#
_cell.length_a   1.000
_cell.length_b   1.000
_cell.length_c   1.000
_cell.angle_alpha   90.00
_cell.angle_beta   90.00
_cell.angle_gamma   90.00
#
_symmetry.space_group_name_H-M   'P 1'
#
loop_
_entity.id
_entity.type
_entity.pdbx_description
1 polymer ?
#
loop_
_entity_poly.entity_id
_entity_poly.type
_entity_poly.pdbx_seq_one_letter_code
_entity_poly.pdbx_strand_id
1 'polypeptide(L)'
;TKLINPNPADEPKVVETGRNMVSQGLQILEAVLGDKDYLLAQYSIADCGFFYIVYWASRRASIPLSPVLQAYLDRLLARPAVARMLAGEGLR
;
A
#
# COMPACT_ATOMS: atom_id res chain seq x y z
N THR A 1 13.54 -28.29 9.71
CA THR A 1 12.45 -27.31 9.60
C THR A 1 12.35 -26.55 10.91
N LYS A 2 12.76 -25.28 10.97
CA LYS A 2 12.73 -24.50 12.22
C LYS A 2 11.28 -24.07 12.43
N LEU A 3 10.60 -24.68 13.41
CA LEU A 3 9.29 -24.23 13.85
C LEU A 3 9.46 -22.80 14.37
N ILE A 4 8.71 -21.85 13.82
CA ILE A 4 8.64 -20.50 14.34
C ILE A 4 7.87 -20.63 15.66
N ASN A 5 8.58 -20.58 16.79
CA ASN A 5 7.97 -20.38 18.10
C ASN A 5 7.81 -18.87 18.29
N PRO A 6 6.58 -18.32 18.32
CA PRO A 6 6.38 -16.90 18.61
C PRO A 6 6.80 -16.63 20.05
N ASN A 7 7.79 -15.75 20.24
CA ASN A 7 8.14 -15.20 21.54
C ASN A 7 7.55 -13.78 21.62
N PRO A 8 6.72 -13.45 22.62
CA PRO A 8 6.19 -12.10 22.79
C PRO A 8 7.28 -11.01 22.83
N ALA A 9 8.49 -11.34 23.31
CA ALA A 9 9.61 -10.40 23.31
C ALA A 9 10.11 -10.02 21.90
N ASP A 10 9.83 -10.83 20.88
CA ASP A 10 10.22 -10.56 19.50
C ASP A 10 9.21 -9.66 18.77
N GLU A 11 8.02 -9.42 19.34
CA GLU A 11 6.95 -8.66 18.69
C GLU A 11 7.40 -7.27 18.19
N PRO A 12 8.11 -6.43 18.98
CA PRO A 12 8.55 -5.12 18.49
C PRO A 12 9.47 -5.23 17.27
N LYS A 13 10.37 -6.20 17.27
CA LYS A 13 11.31 -6.45 16.17
C LYS A 13 10.61 -6.95 14.91
N VAL A 14 9.61 -7.81 15.07
CA VAL A 14 8.78 -8.29 13.95
C VAL A 14 8.01 -7.13 13.33
N VAL A 15 7.40 -6.26 14.14
CA VAL A 15 6.68 -5.08 13.65
C VAL A 15 7.63 -4.13 12.92
N GLU A 16 8.79 -3.81 13.49
CA GLU A 16 9.80 -2.95 12.87
C GLU A 16 10.28 -3.52 11.52
N THR A 17 10.58 -4.82 11.48
CA THR A 17 11.00 -5.52 10.24
C THR A 17 9.91 -5.43 9.18
N GLY A 18 8.65 -5.68 9.55
CA GLY A 18 7.51 -5.58 8.63
C GLY A 18 7.33 -4.17 8.08
N ARG A 19 7.45 -3.14 8.92
CA ARG A 19 7.38 -1.74 8.48
C ARG A 19 8.50 -1.40 7.50
N ASN A 20 9.73 -1.84 7.78
CA ASN A 20 10.86 -1.64 6.88
C ASN A 20 10.65 -2.32 5.51
N MET A 21 10.11 -3.54 5.49
CA MET A 21 9.79 -4.24 4.24
C MET A 21 8.73 -3.52 3.42
N VAL A 22 7.67 -2.99 4.07
CA VAL A 22 6.64 -2.21 3.37
C VAL A 22 7.24 -0.93 2.80
N SER A 23 8.05 -0.20 3.58
CA SER A 23 8.71 1.03 3.10
C SER A 23 9.60 0.77 1.89
N GLN A 24 10.37 -0.33 1.87
CA GLN A 24 11.18 -0.72 0.70
C GLN A 24 10.31 -1.06 -0.50
N GLY A 25 9.20 -1.77 -0.31
CA GLY A 25 8.24 -2.06 -1.39
C GLY A 25 7.62 -0.79 -1.98
N LEU A 26 7.29 0.19 -1.15
CA LEU A 26 6.77 1.48 -1.61
C LEU A 26 7.81 2.26 -2.44
N GLN A 27 9.10 2.22 -2.08
CA GLN A 27 10.16 2.84 -2.88
C GLN A 27 10.26 2.23 -4.29
N ILE A 28 10.10 0.91 -4.41
CA ILE A 28 10.07 0.24 -5.71
C ILE A 28 8.84 0.70 -6.50
N LEU A 29 7.67 0.76 -5.86
CA LEU A 29 6.43 1.18 -6.50
C LEU A 29 6.51 2.62 -7.00
N GLU A 30 7.10 3.52 -6.21
CA GLU A 30 7.35 4.91 -6.58
C GLU A 30 8.25 5.02 -7.82
N ALA A 31 9.34 4.25 -7.87
CA ALA A 31 10.21 4.22 -9.04
C ALA A 31 9.50 3.67 -10.30
N VAL A 32 8.66 2.65 -10.15
CA VAL A 32 7.85 2.10 -11.25
C VAL A 32 6.84 3.12 -11.75
N LEU A 33 6.16 3.83 -10.85
CA LEU A 33 5.20 4.87 -11.21
C LEU A 33 5.90 6.03 -11.92
N GLY A 34 6.98 6.55 -11.34
CA GLY A 34 7.74 7.67 -11.88
C GLY A 34 6.85 8.90 -12.05
N ASP A 35 6.82 9.45 -13.27
CA ASP A 35 6.01 10.60 -13.68
C ASP A 35 4.62 10.22 -14.25
N LYS A 36 4.31 8.92 -14.32
CA LYS A 36 3.06 8.43 -14.87
C LYS A 36 1.90 8.61 -13.88
N ASP A 37 0.69 8.76 -14.42
CA ASP A 37 -0.52 8.80 -13.58
C ASP A 37 -0.90 7.43 -13.00
N TYR A 38 -0.54 6.36 -13.72
CA TYR A 38 -0.82 4.94 -13.40
C TYR A 38 0.40 4.06 -13.68
N LEU A 39 0.45 2.87 -13.09
CA LEU A 39 1.63 1.99 -13.13
C LEU A 39 2.07 1.62 -14.55
N LEU A 40 1.11 1.44 -15.46
CA LEU A 40 1.34 1.14 -16.88
C LEU A 40 0.96 2.32 -17.78
N ALA A 41 1.13 3.56 -17.29
CA ALA A 41 0.74 4.83 -17.90
C ALA A 41 -0.78 5.05 -18.03
N GLN A 42 -1.53 4.03 -18.42
CA GLN A 42 -2.99 4.03 -18.40
C GLN A 42 -3.51 3.15 -17.26
N TYR A 43 -4.70 3.49 -16.77
CA TYR A 43 -5.35 2.70 -15.72
C TYR A 43 -5.55 1.25 -16.17
N SER A 44 -5.15 0.32 -15.32
CA SER A 44 -5.12 -1.10 -15.62
C SER A 44 -5.41 -1.94 -14.39
N ILE A 45 -5.44 -3.26 -14.57
CA ILE A 45 -5.58 -4.21 -13.46
C ILE A 45 -4.42 -4.11 -12.46
N ALA A 46 -3.23 -3.65 -12.89
CA ALA A 46 -2.10 -3.43 -11.99
C ALA A 46 -2.47 -2.43 -10.90
N ASP A 47 -3.15 -1.35 -11.26
CA ASP A 47 -3.55 -0.30 -10.32
C ASP A 47 -4.60 -0.79 -9.32
N CYS A 48 -5.49 -1.70 -9.74
CA CYS A 48 -6.43 -2.37 -8.84
C CYS A 48 -5.71 -3.24 -7.80
N GLY A 49 -4.72 -4.02 -8.22
CA GLY A 49 -3.96 -4.88 -7.32
C GLY A 49 -3.12 -4.08 -6.32
N PHE A 50 -2.48 -3.01 -6.79
CA PHE A 50 -1.65 -2.17 -5.94
C PHE A 50 -2.42 -1.16 -5.10
N PHE A 51 -3.68 -0.82 -5.45
CA PHE A 51 -4.55 0.00 -4.61
C PHE A 51 -4.57 -0.49 -3.15
N TYR A 52 -4.77 -1.80 -2.96
CA TYR A 52 -4.81 -2.41 -1.62
C TYR A 52 -3.53 -2.10 -0.84
N ILE A 53 -2.36 -2.23 -1.45
CA ILE A 53 -1.06 -2.02 -0.81
C ILE A 53 -0.90 -0.56 -0.35
N VAL A 54 -1.12 0.41 -1.24
CA VAL A 54 -0.96 1.84 -0.90
C VAL A 54 -2.04 2.34 0.06
N TYR A 55 -3.28 1.89 -0.10
CA TYR A 55 -4.38 2.23 0.81
C TYR A 55 -4.10 1.72 2.22
N TRP A 56 -3.68 0.46 2.38
CA TRP A 56 -3.39 -0.11 3.70
C TRP A 56 -2.16 0.53 4.35
N ALA A 57 -1.10 0.76 3.58
CA ALA A 57 0.09 1.45 4.08
C ALA A 57 -0.29 2.82 4.67
N SER A 58 -1.04 3.63 3.92
CA SER A 58 -1.46 4.97 4.34
C SER A 58 -2.51 4.97 5.46
N ARG A 59 -3.65 4.29 5.24
CA ARG A 59 -4.86 4.44 6.07
C ARG A 59 -4.91 3.49 7.26
N ARG A 60 -4.20 2.36 7.22
CA ARG A 60 -4.29 1.31 8.25
C ARG A 60 -3.01 1.14 9.05
N ALA A 61 -1.86 1.23 8.38
CA ALA A 61 -0.56 1.10 9.03
C ALA A 61 0.09 2.45 9.37
N SER A 62 -0.52 3.57 8.94
CA SER A 62 0.01 4.93 9.12
C SER A 62 1.46 5.05 8.68
N ILE A 63 1.82 4.39 7.57
CA ILE A 63 3.12 4.50 6.92
C ILE A 63 3.04 5.72 6.00
N PRO A 64 3.93 6.73 6.16
CA PRO A 64 3.95 7.89 5.29
C PRO A 64 4.19 7.48 3.83
N LEU A 65 3.40 8.05 2.93
CA LEU A 65 3.63 7.95 1.49
C LEU A 65 4.46 9.14 1.02
N SER A 66 5.24 8.94 -0.03
CA SER A 66 5.85 10.06 -0.75
C SER A 66 4.76 10.90 -1.46
N PRO A 67 5.04 12.15 -1.85
CA PRO A 67 4.09 12.96 -2.60
C PRO A 67 3.60 12.30 -3.90
N VAL A 68 4.49 11.55 -4.58
CA VAL A 68 4.17 10.83 -5.82
C VAL A 68 3.15 9.72 -5.57
N LEU A 69 3.37 8.90 -4.54
CA LEU A 69 2.44 7.83 -4.17
C LEU A 69 1.15 8.36 -3.55
N GLN A 70 1.19 9.50 -2.85
CA GLN A 70 -0.02 10.14 -2.34
C GLN A 70 -0.92 10.62 -3.49
N ALA A 71 -0.36 11.30 -4.49
CA ALA A 71 -1.10 11.72 -5.68
C ALA A 71 -1.71 10.51 -6.42
N TYR A 72 -0.96 9.40 -6.51
CA TYR A 72 -1.47 8.15 -7.07
C TYR A 72 -2.63 7.57 -6.27
N LEU A 73 -2.51 7.50 -4.94
CA LEU A 73 -3.60 7.03 -4.08
C LEU A 73 -4.85 7.92 -4.23
N ASP A 74 -4.69 9.25 -4.30
CA ASP A 74 -5.80 10.19 -4.45
C ASP A 74 -6.53 9.97 -5.79
N ARG A 75 -5.80 9.74 -6.89
CA ARG A 75 -6.41 9.36 -8.19
C ARG A 75 -7.22 8.07 -8.09
N LEU A 76 -6.72 7.06 -7.38
CA LEU A 76 -7.43 5.79 -7.20
C LEU A 76 -8.69 5.96 -6.35
N LEU A 77 -8.61 6.71 -5.25
CA LEU A 77 -9.74 6.99 -4.37
C LEU A 77 -10.86 7.79 -5.07
N ALA A 78 -10.50 8.66 -6.01
CA ALA A 78 -11.47 9.40 -6.82
C ALA A 78 -12.29 8.52 -7.77
N ARG A 79 -11.91 7.25 -8.00
CA ARG A 79 -12.63 6.37 -8.92
C ARG A 79 -13.95 5.88 -8.30
N PRO A 80 -15.09 5.99 -9.01
CA PRO A 80 -16.39 5.53 -8.50
C PRO A 80 -16.42 4.05 -8.08
N ALA A 81 -15.66 3.19 -8.76
CA ALA A 81 -15.56 1.79 -8.41
C ALA A 81 -14.86 1.56 -7.05
N VAL A 82 -13.82 2.35 -6.77
CA VAL A 82 -13.10 2.29 -5.49
C VAL A 82 -14.01 2.82 -4.37
N ALA A 83 -14.70 3.94 -4.59
CA ALA A 83 -15.66 4.46 -3.62
C ALA A 83 -16.78 3.46 -3.26
N ARG A 84 -17.35 2.76 -4.27
CA ARG A 84 -18.35 1.71 -4.02
C ARG A 84 -17.79 0.53 -3.22
N MET A 85 -16.57 0.09 -3.55
CA MET A 85 -15.91 -1.00 -2.82
C MET A 85 -15.63 -0.60 -1.36
N LEU A 86 -15.09 0.59 -1.11
CA LEU A 86 -14.86 1.07 0.26
C LEU A 86 -16.17 1.12 1.06
N ALA A 87 -17.24 1.64 0.48
CA ALA A 87 -18.56 1.65 1.12
C ALA A 87 -19.09 0.23 1.41
N GLY A 88 -18.93 -0.71 0.48
CA GLY A 88 -19.34 -2.10 0.63
C GLY A 88 -18.58 -2.86 1.73
N GLU A 89 -17.29 -2.57 1.87
CA GLU A 89 -16.41 -3.18 2.89
C GLU A 89 -16.46 -2.45 4.25
N GLY A 90 -17.27 -1.39 4.38
CA GLY A 90 -17.33 -0.55 5.59
C GLY A 90 -16.05 0.26 5.86
N LEU A 91 -15.24 0.45 4.82
CA LEU A 91 -13.99 1.21 4.85
C LEU A 91 -14.24 2.68 4.46
N ARG A 92 -13.39 3.58 4.96
CA ARG A 92 -13.39 5.01 4.59
C ARG A 92 -11.99 5.48 4.24
#